data_AF-A0A4Y2U0B8-F1
#
_entry.id   AF-A0A4Y2U0B8-F1
#
_cell.length_a   1.000
_cell.length_b   1.000
_cell.length_c   1.000
_cell.angle_alpha   90.00
_cell.angle_beta   90.00
_cell.angle_gamma   90.00
#
_symmetry.space_group_name_H-M   'P 1'
#
loop_
_entity.id
_entity.type
_entity.pdbx_description
1 polymer ?
#
loop_
_entity_poly.entity_id
_entity_poly.type
_entity_poly.pdbx_seq_one_letter_code
_entity_poly.pdbx_strand_id
1 'polypeptide(L)'
;MRFRIFQRLLKMASKPKVVFVLGAPGAGKGTQCKKIVENFGFVHLSAGDLLRAERNTPGSQYGELIENHIRNGTIVPVEITCRLIEEAMKQASSNKFLIDGFPRNKDNLGGWNQEMGEKADVRFILFIDCSEDVSTSRTIVGN
;
A
#
# COMPACT_ATOMS: atom_id res chain seq x y z
N MET A 1 -29.12 20.46 -19.58
CA MET A 1 -27.90 19.64 -19.84
C MET A 1 -26.63 20.21 -19.20
N ARG A 2 -26.38 21.53 -19.24
CA ARG A 2 -25.21 22.19 -18.60
C ARG A 2 -25.09 22.03 -17.08
N PHE A 3 -26.20 21.93 -16.35
CA PHE A 3 -26.19 21.79 -14.88
C PHE A 3 -25.65 20.41 -14.39
N ARG A 4 -25.98 19.33 -15.11
CA ARG A 4 -25.45 17.96 -14.85
C ARG A 4 -23.96 17.84 -15.18
N ILE A 5 -23.48 18.58 -16.18
CA ILE A 5 -22.05 18.64 -16.53
C ILE A 5 -21.27 19.40 -15.45
N PHE A 6 -21.85 20.48 -14.93
CA PHE A 6 -21.22 21.28 -13.86
C PHE A 6 -21.17 20.56 -12.51
N GLN A 7 -22.21 19.80 -12.13
CA GLN A 7 -22.14 18.89 -10.97
C GLN A 7 -21.12 17.75 -11.15
N ARG A 8 -20.88 17.31 -12.39
CA ARG A 8 -19.89 16.28 -12.70
C ARG A 8 -18.45 16.82 -12.67
N LEU A 9 -18.26 18.10 -12.96
CA LEU A 9 -17.00 18.85 -12.81
C LEU A 9 -16.73 19.28 -11.35
N LEU A 10 -17.79 19.51 -10.55
CA LEU A 10 -17.72 19.81 -9.12
C LEU A 10 -17.63 18.57 -8.21
N LYS A 11 -17.68 17.35 -8.77
CA LYS A 11 -16.90 16.26 -8.17
C LYS A 11 -15.43 16.60 -8.38
N MET A 12 -14.92 17.57 -7.62
CA MET A 12 -13.54 17.50 -7.15
C MET A 12 -13.39 16.06 -6.68
N ALA A 13 -12.63 15.24 -7.41
CA ALA A 13 -12.43 13.86 -7.02
C ALA A 13 -11.86 13.91 -5.60
N SER A 14 -12.68 13.53 -4.62
CA SER A 14 -12.29 13.56 -3.21
C SER A 14 -10.96 12.83 -3.09
N LYS A 15 -9.99 13.36 -2.32
CA LYS A 15 -8.69 12.70 -2.14
C LYS A 15 -8.90 11.19 -1.87
N PRO A 16 -8.12 10.29 -2.50
CA PRO A 16 -8.11 8.88 -2.18
C PRO A 16 -8.15 8.61 -0.68
N LYS A 17 -9.06 7.74 -0.24
CA LYS A 17 -9.18 7.35 1.16
C LYS A 17 -8.26 6.17 1.42
N VAL A 18 -7.30 6.36 2.30
CA VAL A 18 -6.28 5.36 2.62
C VAL A 18 -6.50 4.81 4.02
N VAL A 19 -6.39 3.50 4.16
CA VAL A 19 -6.23 2.82 5.44
C VAL A 19 -4.92 2.04 5.37
N PHE A 20 -4.01 2.32 6.30
CA PHE A 20 -2.81 1.50 6.43
C PHE A 20 -3.15 0.21 7.16
N VAL A 21 -2.66 -0.92 6.65
CA VAL A 21 -2.85 -2.24 7.26
C VAL A 21 -1.49 -2.73 7.75
N LEU A 22 -1.33 -2.76 9.07
CA LEU A 22 -0.07 -3.05 9.75
C LEU A 22 -0.20 -4.30 10.64
N GLY A 23 0.93 -4.91 10.97
CA GLY A 23 1.01 -6.16 11.72
C GLY A 23 2.19 -7.02 11.25
N ALA A 24 2.60 -7.99 12.08
CA ALA A 24 3.73 -8.86 11.79
C ALA A 24 3.56 -9.66 10.47
N PRO A 25 4.64 -10.12 9.83
CA PRO A 25 4.56 -11.22 8.85
C PRO A 25 3.77 -12.40 9.43
N GLY A 26 2.92 -13.06 8.63
CA GLY A 26 2.06 -14.15 9.15
C GLY A 26 0.84 -13.72 9.99
N ALA A 27 0.68 -12.43 10.34
CA ALA A 27 -0.47 -11.96 11.13
C ALA A 27 -1.83 -12.08 10.40
N GLY A 28 -1.82 -12.26 9.07
CA GLY A 28 -3.04 -12.43 8.26
C GLY A 28 -3.57 -11.14 7.60
N LYS A 29 -2.72 -10.13 7.42
CA LYS A 29 -3.05 -8.85 6.73
C LYS A 29 -3.71 -9.05 5.38
N GLY A 30 -3.04 -9.74 4.44
CA GLY A 30 -3.60 -10.03 3.11
C GLY A 30 -4.94 -10.76 3.16
N THR A 31 -5.12 -11.70 4.10
CA THR A 31 -6.39 -12.42 4.30
C THR A 31 -7.52 -11.47 4.70
N GLN A 32 -7.28 -10.54 5.62
CA GLN A 32 -8.29 -9.55 6.01
C GLN A 32 -8.51 -8.51 4.90
N CYS A 33 -7.45 -8.07 4.22
CA CYS A 33 -7.55 -7.17 3.08
C CYS A 33 -8.45 -7.74 1.99
N LYS A 34 -8.31 -9.03 1.65
CA LYS A 34 -9.16 -9.71 0.66
C LYS A 34 -10.64 -9.65 1.05
N LYS A 35 -10.96 -9.95 2.31
CA LYS A 35 -12.35 -9.85 2.82
C LYS A 35 -12.87 -8.41 2.76
N ILE A 36 -12.04 -7.42 3.05
CA ILE A 36 -12.45 -6.01 3.01
C ILE A 36 -12.68 -5.55 1.56
N VAL A 37 -11.85 -6.00 0.61
CA VAL A 37 -12.04 -5.75 -0.83
C VAL A 37 -13.39 -6.30 -1.28
N GLU A 38 -13.65 -7.58 -1.01
CA GLU A 38 -14.88 -8.28 -1.42
C GLU A 38 -16.16 -7.64 -0.86
N ASN A 39 -16.15 -7.23 0.42
CA ASN A 39 -17.35 -6.74 1.10
C ASN A 39 -17.55 -5.22 1.05
N PHE A 40 -16.48 -4.44 0.87
CA PHE A 40 -16.54 -2.98 0.99
C PHE A 40 -15.99 -2.22 -0.22
N GLY A 41 -15.58 -2.89 -1.29
CA GLY A 41 -15.14 -2.25 -2.53
C GLY A 41 -13.87 -1.39 -2.37
N PHE A 42 -12.96 -1.82 -1.51
CA PHE A 42 -11.61 -1.30 -1.42
C PHE A 42 -10.73 -1.91 -2.52
N VAL A 43 -9.58 -1.29 -2.78
CA VAL A 43 -8.48 -1.88 -3.55
C VAL A 43 -7.33 -2.17 -2.59
N HIS A 44 -6.82 -3.39 -2.62
CA HIS A 44 -5.68 -3.80 -1.80
C HIS A 44 -4.39 -3.57 -2.56
N LEU A 45 -3.52 -2.74 -1.99
CA LEU A 45 -2.19 -2.45 -2.48
C LEU A 45 -1.17 -2.93 -1.43
N SER A 46 -0.50 -4.04 -1.73
CA SER A 46 0.62 -4.54 -0.92
C SER A 46 1.90 -3.85 -1.36
N ALA A 47 2.53 -3.07 -0.47
CA ALA A 47 3.77 -2.37 -0.80
C ALA A 47 4.88 -3.36 -1.20
N GLY A 48 4.92 -4.52 -0.54
CA GLY A 48 5.88 -5.58 -0.89
C GLY A 48 5.64 -6.18 -2.28
N ASP A 49 4.38 -6.33 -2.69
CA ASP A 49 4.06 -6.84 -4.04
C ASP A 49 4.36 -5.81 -5.13
N LEU A 50 4.05 -4.53 -4.89
CA LEU A 50 4.40 -3.44 -5.80
C LEU A 50 5.92 -3.36 -6.03
N LEU A 51 6.71 -3.45 -4.96
CA LEU A 51 8.17 -3.48 -5.05
C LEU A 51 8.68 -4.71 -5.82
N ARG A 52 8.15 -5.90 -5.54
CA ARG A 52 8.53 -7.12 -6.27
C ARG A 52 8.15 -7.05 -7.76
N ALA A 53 7.02 -6.43 -8.09
CA ALA A 53 6.59 -6.23 -9.47
C ALA A 53 7.51 -5.24 -10.19
N GLU A 54 7.84 -4.10 -9.57
CA GLU A 54 8.76 -3.10 -10.13
C GLU A 54 10.15 -3.70 -10.36
N ARG A 55 10.66 -4.48 -9.38
CA ARG A 55 11.91 -5.23 -9.52
C ARG A 55 11.93 -6.12 -10.76
N ASN A 56 10.82 -6.80 -11.02
CA ASN A 56 10.72 -7.75 -12.13
C ASN A 56 10.39 -7.06 -13.48
N THR A 57 10.23 -5.74 -13.50
CA THR A 57 9.88 -4.98 -14.70
C THR A 57 11.12 -4.76 -15.59
N PRO A 58 11.14 -5.26 -16.83
CA PRO A 58 12.27 -5.09 -17.73
C PRO A 58 12.60 -3.61 -17.96
N GLY A 59 13.86 -3.22 -17.76
CA GLY A 59 14.31 -1.84 -17.96
C GLY A 59 13.88 -0.87 -16.85
N SER A 60 13.33 -1.35 -15.73
CA SER A 60 13.07 -0.48 -14.57
C SER A 60 14.38 0.17 -14.08
N GLN A 61 14.34 1.48 -13.90
CA GLN A 61 15.42 2.25 -13.30
C GLN A 61 15.64 1.91 -11.80
N TYR A 62 14.66 1.31 -11.14
CA TYR A 62 14.72 0.96 -9.72
C TYR A 62 14.94 -0.53 -9.47
N GLY A 63 14.92 -1.37 -10.51
CA GLY A 63 14.85 -2.81 -10.34
C GLY A 63 16.01 -3.39 -9.52
N GLU A 64 17.25 -3.00 -9.83
CA GLU A 64 18.45 -3.42 -9.11
C GLU A 64 18.48 -2.90 -7.66
N LEU A 65 18.12 -1.62 -7.46
CA LEU A 65 18.05 -1.02 -6.13
C LEU A 65 17.05 -1.75 -5.24
N ILE A 66 15.86 -2.05 -5.77
CA ILE A 66 14.82 -2.79 -5.05
C ILE A 66 15.29 -4.21 -4.73
N GLU A 67 15.91 -4.91 -5.68
CA GLU A 67 16.46 -6.25 -5.43
C GLU A 67 17.48 -6.26 -4.30
N ASN A 68 18.41 -5.30 -4.31
CA ASN A 68 19.43 -5.17 -3.27
C ASN A 68 18.81 -4.96 -1.87
N HIS A 69 17.79 -4.12 -1.75
CA HIS A 69 17.10 -3.92 -0.47
C HIS A 69 16.31 -5.16 -0.03
N ILE A 70 15.58 -5.80 -0.94
CA ILE A 70 14.80 -7.01 -0.65
C ILE A 70 15.71 -8.15 -0.18
N ARG A 71 16.82 -8.43 -0.88
CA ARG A 71 17.76 -9.48 -0.50
C ARG A 71 18.39 -9.26 0.87
N ASN A 72 18.73 -8.01 1.17
CA ASN A 72 19.39 -7.63 2.42
C ASN A 72 18.41 -7.38 3.57
N GLY A 73 17.10 -7.52 3.35
CA GLY A 73 16.08 -7.23 4.37
C GLY A 73 16.05 -5.77 4.82
N THR A 74 16.56 -4.85 4.01
CA THR A 74 16.60 -3.41 4.32
C THR A 74 15.41 -2.67 3.69
N ILE A 75 15.20 -1.42 4.10
CA ILE A 75 14.07 -0.60 3.65
C ILE A 75 14.43 0.11 2.35
N VAL A 76 13.60 -0.09 1.31
CA VAL A 76 13.68 0.66 0.04
C VAL A 76 13.39 2.16 0.32
N PRO A 77 14.04 3.10 -0.38
CA PRO A 77 13.72 4.52 -0.26
C PRO A 77 12.22 4.80 -0.37
N VAL A 78 11.73 5.66 0.52
CA VAL A 78 10.29 5.88 0.74
C VAL A 78 9.63 6.49 -0.50
N GLU A 79 10.36 7.32 -1.24
CA GLU A 79 9.91 8.03 -2.44
C GLU A 79 9.55 7.03 -3.54
N ILE A 80 10.36 5.99 -3.72
CA ILE A 80 10.08 4.90 -4.68
C ILE A 80 8.80 4.17 -4.28
N THR A 81 8.67 3.82 -2.99
CA THR A 81 7.49 3.12 -2.49
C THR A 81 6.22 3.98 -2.64
N CYS A 82 6.28 5.26 -2.28
CA CYS A 82 5.16 6.20 -2.43
C CYS A 82 4.78 6.40 -3.90
N ARG A 83 5.76 6.52 -4.79
CA ARG A 83 5.53 6.63 -6.24
C ARG A 83 4.77 5.42 -6.77
N LEU A 84 5.22 4.21 -6.46
CA LEU A 84 4.56 2.97 -6.92
C LEU A 84 3.14 2.86 -6.39
N ILE A 85 2.91 3.25 -5.13
CA ILE A 85 1.56 3.29 -4.55
C ILE A 85 0.70 4.33 -5.27
N GLU A 86 1.20 5.54 -5.51
CA GLU A 86 0.48 6.61 -6.19
C GLU A 86 0.09 6.20 -7.63
N GLU A 87 1.02 5.59 -8.37
CA GLU A 87 0.76 5.07 -9.72
C GLU A 87 -0.31 3.97 -9.70
N ALA A 88 -0.25 3.04 -8.76
CA ALA A 88 -1.27 1.99 -8.60
C ALA A 88 -2.65 2.58 -8.23
N MET A 89 -2.68 3.61 -7.38
CA MET A 89 -3.92 4.30 -7.01
C MET A 89 -4.56 5.01 -8.21
N LYS A 90 -3.76 5.61 -9.10
CA LYS A 90 -4.24 6.29 -10.31
C LYS A 90 -4.86 5.33 -11.34
N GLN A 91 -4.38 4.08 -11.38
CA GLN A 91 -4.89 3.05 -12.30
C GLN A 91 -6.12 2.30 -11.74
N ALA A 92 -6.43 2.47 -10.46
CA ALA A 92 -7.51 1.76 -9.80
C ALA A 92 -8.90 2.36 -10.12
N SER A 93 -9.91 1.49 -10.14
CA SER A 93 -11.32 1.88 -10.36
C SER A 93 -12.04 2.38 -9.10
N SER A 94 -11.39 2.28 -7.93
CA SER A 94 -11.93 2.70 -6.63
C SER A 94 -11.14 3.87 -6.06
N ASN A 95 -11.76 4.64 -5.17
CA ASN A 95 -11.12 5.74 -4.43
C ASN A 95 -10.84 5.37 -2.96
N LYS A 96 -10.85 4.07 -2.63
CA LYS A 96 -10.64 3.52 -1.28
C LYS A 96 -9.54 2.47 -1.33
N PHE A 97 -8.50 2.65 -0.54
CA PHE A 97 -7.27 1.86 -0.63
C PHE A 97 -6.87 1.30 0.73
N LEU A 98 -6.53 0.01 0.73
CA LEU A 98 -5.81 -0.64 1.81
C LEU A 98 -4.35 -0.70 1.40
N ILE A 99 -3.49 0.01 2.13
CA ILE A 99 -2.04 -0.05 1.92
C ILE A 99 -1.47 -1.00 2.95
N ASP A 100 -1.12 -2.21 2.51
CA ASP A 100 -0.62 -3.30 3.36
C ASP A 100 0.91 -3.31 3.40
N GLY A 101 1.45 -3.36 4.62
CA GLY A 101 2.88 -3.47 4.85
C GLY A 101 3.66 -2.18 4.67
N PHE A 102 2.98 -1.02 4.71
CA PHE A 102 3.55 0.33 4.71
C PHE A 102 2.63 1.27 5.53
N PRO A 103 3.18 2.27 6.25
CA PRO A 103 4.61 2.51 6.50
C PRO A 103 5.20 1.47 7.47
N ARG A 104 6.50 1.17 7.34
CA ARG A 104 7.19 0.19 8.21
C ARG A 104 7.97 0.81 9.37
N ASN A 105 8.29 2.09 9.27
CA ASN A 105 9.04 2.84 10.28
C ASN A 105 8.64 4.33 10.24
N LYS A 106 9.22 5.14 11.14
CA LYS A 106 8.93 6.58 11.22
C LYS A 106 9.38 7.32 9.97
N ASP A 107 10.47 6.91 9.33
CA ASP A 107 10.98 7.55 8.11
C ASP A 107 10.02 7.33 6.93
N ASN A 108 9.45 6.13 6.80
CA ASN A 108 8.39 5.85 5.83
C ASN A 108 7.16 6.72 6.07
N LEU A 109 6.76 6.91 7.32
CA LEU A 109 5.63 7.79 7.65
C LEU A 109 5.95 9.26 7.33
N GLY A 110 7.17 9.71 7.65
CA GLY A 110 7.65 11.05 7.31
C GLY A 110 7.64 11.30 5.80
N GLY A 111 8.22 10.37 5.03
CA GLY A 111 8.22 10.44 3.56
C GLY A 111 6.82 10.34 2.97
N TRP A 112 5.92 9.52 3.52
CA TRP A 112 4.51 9.54 3.11
C TRP A 112 3.87 10.90 3.32
N ASN A 113 4.08 11.55 4.46
CA ASN A 113 3.52 12.86 4.72
C ASN A 113 4.02 13.91 3.72
N GLN A 114 5.29 13.83 3.33
CA GLN A 114 5.90 14.72 2.32
C GLN A 114 5.36 14.44 0.92
N GLU A 115 5.34 13.18 0.50
CA GLU A 115 5.03 12.78 -0.88
C GLU A 115 3.52 12.69 -1.15
N MET A 116 2.73 12.28 -0.16
CA MET A 116 1.33 11.86 -0.29
C MET A 116 0.36 12.62 0.62
N GLY A 117 0.83 13.39 1.60
CA GLY A 117 -0.03 14.08 2.57
C GLY A 117 -1.07 15.00 1.93
N GLU A 118 -0.70 15.69 0.84
CA GLU A 118 -1.64 16.51 0.08
C GLU A 118 -2.43 15.74 -0.98
N LYS A 119 -2.02 14.52 -1.32
CA LYS A 119 -2.60 13.72 -2.40
C LYS A 119 -3.63 12.71 -1.91
N ALA A 120 -3.50 12.22 -0.68
CA ALA A 120 -4.33 11.17 -0.11
C ALA A 120 -4.76 11.50 1.32
N ASP A 121 -5.92 10.99 1.71
CA ASP A 121 -6.51 11.19 3.03
C ASP A 121 -6.45 9.88 3.82
N VAL A 122 -5.49 9.82 4.76
CA VAL A 122 -5.29 8.67 5.64
C VAL A 122 -6.36 8.69 6.73
N ARG A 123 -7.23 7.67 6.72
CA ARG A 123 -8.38 7.59 7.62
C ARG A 123 -8.02 7.03 8.99
N PHE A 124 -7.32 5.91 9.01
CA PHE A 124 -6.86 5.25 10.22
C PHE A 124 -5.84 4.15 9.88
N ILE A 125 -5.26 3.56 10.92
CA ILE A 125 -4.43 2.37 10.85
C ILE A 125 -5.26 1.19 11.33
N LEU A 126 -5.40 0.16 10.51
CA LEU A 126 -5.88 -1.15 10.91
C LEU A 126 -4.67 -1.99 11.31
N PHE A 127 -4.43 -2.10 12.62
CA PHE A 127 -3.39 -2.97 13.16
C PHE A 127 -3.96 -4.35 13.45
N ILE A 128 -3.37 -5.38 12.82
CA ILE A 128 -3.71 -6.77 13.09
C ILE A 128 -2.69 -7.32 14.07
N ASP A 129 -3.15 -7.41 15.32
CA ASP A 129 -2.36 -7.98 16.40
C ASP A 129 -2.31 -9.51 16.30
N CYS A 130 -1.14 -10.06 16.55
CA CYS A 130 -0.85 -11.49 16.48
C CYS A 130 0.39 -11.77 17.31
N SER A 131 0.34 -12.78 18.19
CA SER A 131 1.52 -13.16 18.97
C SER A 131 2.66 -13.64 18.08
N GLU A 132 3.89 -13.47 18.56
CA GLU A 132 5.09 -13.86 17.84
C GLU A 132 5.05 -15.34 17.46
N ASP A 133 4.77 -16.23 18.43
CA ASP A 133 4.68 -17.69 18.21
C ASP A 133 3.71 -18.06 17.08
N VAL A 134 2.54 -17.42 17.04
CA VAL A 134 1.52 -17.67 16.01
C VAL A 134 1.96 -17.08 14.67
N SER A 135 2.55 -15.89 14.66
CA SER A 135 3.00 -15.24 13.42
C SER A 135 4.19 -15.98 12.78
N THR A 136 5.10 -16.49 13.60
CA THR A 136 6.27 -17.29 13.24
C THR A 136 5.85 -18.66 12.70
N SER A 137 4.99 -19.40 13.42
CA SER A 137 4.48 -20.70 12.94
C SER A 137 3.73 -20.62 11.61
N ARG A 138 3.16 -19.47 11.26
CA ARG A 138 2.52 -19.24 9.96
C ARG A 138 3.49 -18.84 8.85
N THR A 139 4.67 -18.36 9.19
CA THR A 139 5.66 -17.85 8.23
C THR A 139 6.72 -18.89 7.90
N ILE A 140 7.06 -19.76 8.86
CA ILE A 140 7.95 -20.89 8.65
C ILE A 140 7.14 -22.00 7.97
N VAL A 141 7.38 -22.19 6.67
CA VAL A 141 7.02 -23.44 6.00
C VAL A 141 8.09 -24.44 6.43
N GLY A 142 7.71 -25.58 7.02
CA GLY A 142 8.68 -26.60 7.42
C GLY A 142 9.62 -26.94 6.26
N ASN A 143 10.92 -26.94 6.54
CA ASN A 143 11.97 -27.37 5.61
C ASN A 143 11.68 -28.77 5.04
#